data_AF-A0A258DTB5-F1
#
_entry.id   AF-A0A258DTB5-F1
#
_cell.length_a   1.000
_cell.length_b   1.000
_cell.length_c   1.000
_cell.angle_alpha   90.00
_cell.angle_beta   90.00
_cell.angle_gamma   90.00
#
_symmetry.space_group_name_H-M   'P 1'
#
loop_
_entity.id
_entity.type
_entity.pdbx_description
1 polymer ?
#
loop_
_entity_poly.entity_id
_entity_poly.type
_entity_poly.pdbx_seq_one_letter_code
_entity_poly.pdbx_strand_id
1 'polypeptide(L)'
;MNELYIDAVLRNISVFNAAGDGGSGNQIANGLVNIPQDTGNAYVVQVGGTSLSTVRTAPLDPTLSDLVSGVTAGDVEVIWRLVSGGLTTLASGAPATSFVEAAWNQYVLSGTTLNSSFGVNAATTGGVDPLTATPWYQLAYGLSPVSANGLSGRGVPDVAAVGGGDLSFDVPTADMTGSGPGGGTSASAPFWAALTAQFNAIFQDQGLPQLGFYNDLLYTAAAIAPAAFNDVTFGTINTSYYSGGAYSVQGESETFTPTGFAYEAGEGYDLVSGLGTPNATLLARALSAVAHSQMWFPDVPQVLTSDGGTGWISSVDQNLLFQPSLTSELDWSVSLGTGVLDVSGSPSGSYAWTSRLAQQSLQADFSAEIVTLFDSQSQGGVLQAELGAGQGVGVFIGGAATDQPQADLTAQHGFIDFFSDDGASSVHVARPVAVAETAGGQDDQTAVVRLRQNGTNDLSVQFYRVDDFSGTVDGIAPGEAGYDKALASRTYVTTSGDTWIDGAGYGEYRQSEITDVDAGDIIAMLLSSGSDTFYGFASANEAVDGQNVGHLWNYGLNTWGWEDLYGGGDLDFNDLVVQLDFTSSSGSGWLV
;
A
#
# COMPACT_ATOMS: atom_id res chain seq x y z
N MET A 1 7.50 22.33 -23.71
CA MET A 1 7.86 21.92 -22.33
C MET A 1 8.16 20.43 -22.25
N ASN A 2 7.33 19.56 -22.84
CA ASN A 2 7.53 18.10 -22.84
C ASN A 2 8.95 17.63 -23.21
N GLU A 3 9.58 18.22 -24.24
CA GLU A 3 10.96 17.88 -24.62
C GLU A 3 11.98 18.09 -23.49
N LEU A 4 11.79 19.10 -22.62
CA LEU A 4 12.70 19.33 -21.49
C LEU A 4 12.53 18.27 -20.39
N TYR A 5 11.31 17.78 -20.18
CA TYR A 5 11.07 16.69 -19.24
C TYR A 5 11.59 15.36 -19.79
N ILE A 6 11.47 15.12 -21.11
CA ILE A 6 12.12 13.97 -21.77
C ILE A 6 13.64 14.06 -21.61
N ASP A 7 14.25 15.24 -21.82
CA ASP A 7 15.68 15.46 -21.58
C ASP A 7 16.07 15.18 -20.11
N ALA A 8 15.22 15.51 -19.14
CA ALA A 8 15.45 15.21 -17.73
C ALA A 8 15.44 13.69 -17.47
N VAL A 9 14.45 12.97 -18.02
CA VAL A 9 14.39 11.49 -17.95
C VAL A 9 15.65 10.88 -18.55
N LEU A 10 16.04 11.30 -19.76
CA LEU A 10 17.23 10.79 -20.45
C LEU A 10 18.55 11.12 -19.72
N ARG A 11 18.53 12.09 -18.80
CA ARG A 11 19.66 12.47 -17.95
C ARG A 11 19.56 11.91 -16.53
N ASN A 12 18.59 11.04 -16.26
CA ASN A 12 18.34 10.45 -14.95
C ASN A 12 18.06 11.50 -13.85
N ILE A 13 17.23 12.49 -14.16
CA ILE A 13 16.86 13.58 -13.23
C ILE A 13 15.39 13.42 -12.83
N SER A 14 15.15 13.30 -11.53
CA SER A 14 13.80 13.36 -10.96
C SER A 14 13.24 14.78 -11.03
N VAL A 15 12.02 14.93 -11.53
CA VAL A 15 11.34 16.23 -11.65
C VAL A 15 10.01 16.15 -10.92
N PHE A 16 9.74 17.16 -10.10
CA PHE A 16 8.51 17.33 -9.35
C PHE A 16 7.87 18.65 -9.74
N ASN A 17 6.57 18.62 -9.98
CA ASN A 17 5.79 19.81 -10.27
C ASN A 17 4.61 19.92 -9.32
N ALA A 18 4.34 21.13 -8.87
CA ALA A 18 3.16 21.43 -8.08
C ALA A 18 1.91 21.23 -8.96
N ALA A 19 0.94 20.45 -8.48
CA ALA A 19 -0.29 20.17 -9.23
C ALA A 19 -1.18 21.41 -9.41
N GLY A 20 -1.00 22.43 -8.56
CA GLY A 20 -1.72 23.70 -8.60
C GLY A 20 -2.53 23.94 -7.33
N ASP A 21 -2.91 25.20 -7.14
CA ASP A 21 -3.53 25.69 -5.91
C ASP A 21 -4.97 26.20 -6.14
N GLY A 22 -5.56 25.90 -7.30
CA GLY A 22 -6.85 26.45 -7.74
C GLY A 22 -8.05 25.52 -7.58
N GLY A 23 -7.93 24.41 -6.84
CA GLY A 23 -9.00 23.40 -6.73
C GLY A 23 -9.30 22.68 -8.06
N SER A 24 -10.45 22.00 -8.13
CA SER A 24 -10.96 21.34 -9.35
C SER A 24 -11.19 22.27 -10.55
N GLY A 25 -11.47 23.56 -10.33
CA GLY A 25 -11.78 24.53 -11.38
C GLY A 25 -10.55 25.28 -11.89
N ASN A 26 -9.43 25.21 -11.18
CA ASN A 26 -8.20 25.97 -11.43
C ASN A 26 -8.45 27.46 -11.73
N GLN A 27 -9.42 28.05 -11.02
CA GLN A 27 -9.90 29.44 -11.18
C GLN A 27 -10.44 29.83 -12.56
N ILE A 28 -10.73 28.88 -13.45
CA ILE A 28 -11.28 29.20 -14.76
C ILE A 28 -12.80 29.27 -14.68
N ALA A 29 -13.36 30.45 -14.97
CA ALA A 29 -14.80 30.73 -14.92
C ALA A 29 -15.59 30.14 -16.12
N ASN A 30 -15.28 28.91 -16.52
CA ASN A 30 -15.92 28.20 -17.64
C ASN A 30 -16.96 27.17 -17.19
N GLY A 31 -17.18 27.02 -15.88
CA GLY A 31 -18.14 26.08 -15.30
C GLY A 31 -17.73 24.62 -15.42
N LEU A 32 -16.44 24.34 -15.58
CA LEU A 32 -15.88 23.01 -15.81
C LEU A 32 -14.74 22.74 -14.80
N VAL A 33 -14.31 21.48 -14.70
CA VAL A 33 -13.02 21.14 -14.08
C VAL A 33 -11.88 21.49 -15.03
N ASN A 34 -10.78 22.00 -14.47
CA ASN A 34 -9.60 22.38 -15.21
C ASN A 34 -8.35 22.04 -14.39
N ILE A 35 -7.27 21.74 -15.09
CA ILE A 35 -5.93 21.59 -14.51
C ILE A 35 -4.97 22.57 -15.22
N PRO A 36 -3.86 23.00 -14.59
CA PRO A 36 -2.83 23.79 -15.26
C PRO A 36 -2.26 23.08 -16.49
N GLN A 37 -1.82 23.83 -17.51
CA GLN A 37 -1.31 23.24 -18.76
C GLN A 37 -0.06 22.35 -18.56
N ASP A 38 0.75 22.61 -17.54
CA ASP A 38 2.02 21.91 -17.32
C ASP A 38 1.89 20.66 -16.42
N THR A 39 0.70 20.45 -15.82
CA THR A 39 0.47 19.34 -14.88
C THR A 39 0.01 18.05 -15.56
N GLY A 40 -0.25 18.11 -16.86
CA GLY A 40 -0.54 16.94 -17.69
C GLY A 40 0.68 16.12 -18.12
N ASN A 41 1.92 16.48 -17.74
CA ASN A 41 3.10 15.79 -18.25
C ASN A 41 3.34 14.41 -17.60
N ALA A 42 3.46 13.35 -18.42
CA ALA A 42 3.65 11.96 -18.00
C ALA A 42 5.07 11.59 -17.50
N TYR A 43 6.04 12.50 -17.59
CA TYR A 43 7.45 12.27 -17.22
C TYR A 43 7.87 13.01 -15.95
N VAL A 44 6.88 13.58 -15.24
CA VAL A 44 7.07 14.40 -14.05
C VAL A 44 6.14 13.87 -12.98
N VAL A 45 6.61 13.83 -11.74
CA VAL A 45 5.75 13.54 -10.58
C VAL A 45 4.96 14.80 -10.26
N GLN A 46 3.64 14.73 -10.42
CA GLN A 46 2.71 15.81 -10.08
C GLN A 46 2.35 15.67 -8.61
N VAL A 47 2.56 16.74 -7.85
CA VAL A 47 2.45 16.73 -6.40
C VAL A 47 1.27 17.60 -5.97
N GLY A 48 0.24 16.95 -5.43
CA GLY A 48 -0.91 17.58 -4.80
C GLY A 48 -0.65 18.05 -3.37
N GLY A 49 -1.67 18.65 -2.77
CA GLY A 49 -1.64 19.28 -1.46
C GLY A 49 -2.65 18.66 -0.50
N THR A 50 -2.24 18.43 0.73
CA THR A 50 -3.09 17.95 1.84
C THR A 50 -3.12 18.92 3.01
N SER A 51 -4.14 18.79 3.86
CA SER A 51 -4.22 19.42 5.17
C SER A 51 -4.05 18.37 6.24
N LEU A 52 -2.92 18.42 6.93
CA LEU A 52 -2.61 17.52 8.04
C LEU A 52 -2.96 18.21 9.38
N SER A 53 -3.76 17.53 10.18
CA SER A 53 -4.04 17.92 11.56
C SER A 53 -3.41 16.91 12.50
N THR A 54 -2.70 17.39 13.52
CA THR A 54 -2.10 16.53 14.54
C THR A 54 -3.09 16.29 15.69
N VAL A 55 -2.77 15.36 16.59
CA VAL A 55 -3.54 15.13 17.83
C VAL A 55 -3.76 16.43 18.63
N ARG A 56 -2.84 17.40 18.52
CA ARG A 56 -2.97 18.71 19.15
C ARG A 56 -3.86 19.68 18.37
N THR A 57 -3.79 19.70 17.04
CA THR A 57 -4.49 20.71 16.24
C THR A 57 -5.91 20.27 15.87
N ALA A 58 -6.16 18.98 15.71
CA ALA A 58 -7.47 18.46 15.32
C ALA A 58 -8.62 18.90 16.27
N PRO A 59 -8.47 18.91 17.62
CA PRO A 59 -9.51 19.42 18.52
C PRO A 59 -9.78 20.93 18.41
N LEU A 60 -8.91 21.68 17.73
CA LEU A 60 -9.05 23.14 17.52
C LEU A 60 -9.77 23.47 16.21
N ASP A 61 -9.87 22.52 15.28
CA ASP A 61 -10.62 22.66 14.04
C ASP A 61 -12.08 22.18 14.24
N PRO A 62 -13.07 23.08 14.23
CA PRO A 62 -14.47 22.70 14.39
C PRO A 62 -15.01 21.81 13.26
N THR A 63 -14.34 21.75 12.09
CA THR A 63 -14.73 20.86 11.00
C THR A 63 -14.36 19.40 11.26
N LEU A 64 -13.45 19.16 12.22
CA LEU A 64 -12.99 17.82 12.61
C LEU A 64 -13.67 17.31 13.89
N SER A 65 -14.67 18.04 14.43
CA SER A 65 -15.29 17.72 15.72
C SER A 65 -15.85 16.30 15.78
N ASP A 66 -16.42 15.82 14.68
CA ASP A 66 -17.04 14.50 14.61
C ASP A 66 -15.96 13.42 14.66
N LEU A 67 -14.85 13.58 13.93
CA LEU A 67 -13.70 12.66 13.97
C LEU A 67 -13.06 12.62 15.36
N VAL A 68 -12.83 13.78 15.97
CA VAL A 68 -12.28 13.88 17.33
C VAL A 68 -13.21 13.21 18.34
N SER A 69 -14.53 13.42 18.21
CA SER A 69 -15.52 12.78 19.08
C SER A 69 -15.60 11.27 18.87
N GLY A 70 -15.51 10.80 17.62
CA GLY A 70 -15.49 9.38 17.27
C GLY A 70 -14.30 8.66 17.87
N VAL A 71 -13.09 9.21 17.70
CA VAL A 71 -11.88 8.65 18.33
C VAL A 71 -12.01 8.65 19.85
N THR A 72 -12.51 9.74 20.45
CA THR A 72 -12.72 9.82 21.91
C THR A 72 -13.74 8.79 22.41
N ALA A 73 -14.73 8.44 21.57
CA ALA A 73 -15.76 7.44 21.87
C ALA A 73 -15.31 6.00 21.59
N GLY A 74 -14.14 5.78 20.98
CA GLY A 74 -13.69 4.46 20.53
C GLY A 74 -14.47 3.96 19.30
N ASP A 75 -14.91 4.88 18.43
CA ASP A 75 -15.61 4.52 17.19
C ASP A 75 -14.65 3.85 16.21
N VAL A 76 -14.82 2.55 16.03
CA VAL A 76 -13.97 1.68 15.22
C VAL A 76 -13.98 2.08 13.75
N GLU A 77 -15.11 2.56 13.22
CA GLU A 77 -15.22 3.00 11.82
C GLU A 77 -14.36 4.24 11.57
N VAL A 78 -14.45 5.21 12.49
CA VAL A 78 -13.65 6.43 12.43
C VAL A 78 -12.18 6.10 12.57
N ILE A 79 -11.80 5.27 13.56
CA ILE A 79 -10.40 4.91 13.80
C ILE A 79 -9.83 4.15 12.59
N TRP A 80 -10.58 3.20 12.01
CA TRP A 80 -10.17 2.45 10.82
C TRP A 80 -9.80 3.38 9.66
N ARG A 81 -10.68 4.34 9.36
CA ARG A 81 -10.45 5.30 8.28
C ARG A 81 -9.31 6.29 8.57
N LEU A 82 -9.04 6.60 9.84
CA LEU A 82 -7.90 7.44 10.20
C LEU A 82 -6.57 6.68 10.13
N VAL A 83 -6.57 5.37 10.43
CA VAL A 83 -5.38 4.52 10.33
C VAL A 83 -4.91 4.38 8.88
N SER A 84 -5.85 4.22 7.93
CA SER A 84 -5.49 4.24 6.50
C SER A 84 -4.84 5.56 6.08
N GLY A 85 -5.29 6.68 6.66
CA GLY A 85 -4.71 8.02 6.51
C GLY A 85 -3.50 8.35 7.38
N GLY A 86 -2.90 7.36 8.06
CA GLY A 86 -1.61 7.50 8.76
C GLY A 86 -1.69 7.74 10.27
N LEU A 87 -2.85 7.54 10.91
CA LEU A 87 -2.95 7.51 12.37
C LEU A 87 -2.25 6.26 12.93
N THR A 88 -1.23 6.46 13.75
CA THR A 88 -0.46 5.35 14.36
C THR A 88 -0.65 5.20 15.86
N THR A 89 -1.32 6.14 16.52
CA THR A 89 -1.58 6.09 17.97
C THR A 89 -2.83 6.85 18.38
N LEU A 90 -3.56 6.32 19.36
CA LEU A 90 -4.68 6.99 20.03
C LEU A 90 -4.22 7.81 21.24
N ALA A 91 -2.94 7.70 21.63
CA ALA A 91 -2.42 8.31 22.84
C ALA A 91 -2.33 9.84 22.71
N SER A 92 -3.07 10.55 23.57
CA SER A 92 -3.03 12.02 23.69
C SER A 92 -1.67 12.61 24.12
N GLY A 93 -0.69 11.76 24.48
CA GLY A 93 0.64 12.16 24.95
C GLY A 93 1.61 12.60 23.85
N ALA A 94 1.28 12.41 22.57
CA ALA A 94 2.13 12.73 21.43
C ALA A 94 1.50 13.84 20.55
N PRO A 95 1.57 15.11 20.96
CA PRO A 95 0.81 16.21 20.33
C PRO A 95 1.20 16.50 18.87
N ALA A 96 2.35 16.01 18.41
CA ALA A 96 2.84 16.18 17.05
C ALA A 96 2.45 15.02 16.11
N THR A 97 1.88 13.93 16.63
CA THR A 97 1.48 12.80 15.81
C THR A 97 0.31 13.18 14.90
N SER A 98 0.37 12.75 13.64
CA SER A 98 -0.71 12.85 12.67
C SER A 98 -2.00 12.29 13.27
N PHE A 99 -3.09 13.05 13.13
CA PHE A 99 -4.43 12.61 13.53
C PHE A 99 -5.29 12.29 12.32
N VAL A 100 -5.40 13.26 11.40
CA VAL A 100 -6.09 13.11 10.12
C VAL A 100 -5.36 13.90 9.06
N GLU A 101 -5.29 13.35 7.87
CA GLU A 101 -4.89 14.07 6.67
C GLU A 101 -6.08 14.12 5.71
N ALA A 102 -6.41 15.32 5.24
CA ALA A 102 -7.53 15.57 4.35
C ALA A 102 -7.07 16.32 3.09
N ALA A 103 -7.93 16.41 2.08
CA ALA A 103 -7.74 17.26 0.92
C ALA A 103 -7.46 18.71 1.37
N TRP A 104 -6.41 19.33 0.84
CA TRP A 104 -6.17 20.74 1.13
C TRP A 104 -7.21 21.60 0.42
N ASN A 105 -8.13 22.20 1.19
CA ASN A 105 -9.09 23.18 0.72
C ASN A 105 -9.47 24.13 1.87
N GLN A 106 -9.02 25.39 1.80
CA GLN A 106 -9.23 26.38 2.87
C GLN A 106 -10.42 27.32 2.60
N TYR A 107 -11.31 26.94 1.68
CA TYR A 107 -12.44 27.78 1.29
C TYR A 107 -13.58 27.62 2.29
N VAL A 108 -14.02 28.75 2.85
CA VAL A 108 -15.12 28.79 3.81
C VAL A 108 -16.25 29.62 3.21
N LEU A 109 -17.42 29.01 3.04
CA LEU A 109 -18.63 29.68 2.56
C LEU A 109 -19.52 30.11 3.73
N SER A 110 -19.71 31.41 3.90
CA SER A 110 -20.66 31.98 4.86
C SER A 110 -21.83 32.64 4.11
N GLY A 111 -22.99 31.98 4.13
CA GLY A 111 -24.13 32.39 3.31
C GLY A 111 -23.78 32.28 1.82
N THR A 112 -23.62 33.42 1.15
CA THR A 112 -23.17 33.50 -0.25
C THR A 112 -21.80 34.17 -0.40
N THR A 113 -21.03 34.31 0.68
CA THR A 113 -19.70 34.93 0.65
C THR A 113 -18.62 33.90 0.99
N LEU A 114 -17.71 33.63 0.05
CA LEU A 114 -16.48 32.88 0.31
C LEU A 114 -15.48 33.77 1.06
N ASN A 115 -14.67 33.16 1.93
CA ASN A 115 -13.53 33.85 2.54
C ASN A 115 -12.48 34.25 1.48
N SER A 116 -11.54 35.12 1.88
CA SER A 116 -10.49 35.63 0.99
C SER A 116 -9.54 34.54 0.46
N SER A 117 -9.55 33.34 1.06
CA SER A 117 -8.73 32.21 0.63
C SER A 117 -9.00 31.79 -0.82
N PHE A 118 -10.25 31.93 -1.31
CA PHE A 118 -10.58 31.64 -2.70
C PHE A 118 -9.81 32.53 -3.69
N GLY A 119 -9.64 33.82 -3.37
CA GLY A 119 -8.94 34.79 -4.20
C GLY A 119 -7.42 34.62 -4.25
N VAL A 120 -6.85 33.81 -3.33
CA VAL A 120 -5.41 33.55 -3.24
C VAL A 120 -5.03 32.10 -3.50
N ASN A 121 -5.97 31.29 -3.99
CA ASN A 121 -5.72 29.93 -4.46
C ASN A 121 -5.22 29.03 -3.34
N ALA A 122 -6.15 28.60 -2.50
CA ALA A 122 -5.87 27.85 -1.29
C ALA A 122 -6.55 26.48 -1.29
N ALA A 123 -6.49 25.77 -2.43
CA ALA A 123 -6.98 24.40 -2.56
C ALA A 123 -6.16 23.59 -3.56
N THR A 124 -5.82 22.34 -3.24
CA THR A 124 -5.07 21.48 -4.18
C THR A 124 -5.82 21.31 -5.50
N THR A 125 -5.11 21.37 -6.61
CA THR A 125 -5.66 21.06 -7.93
C THR A 125 -5.45 19.60 -8.27
N GLY A 126 -6.50 18.98 -8.80
CA GLY A 126 -6.47 17.64 -9.34
C GLY A 126 -7.55 17.44 -10.41
N GLY A 127 -7.42 16.36 -11.18
CA GLY A 127 -8.30 16.05 -12.31
C GLY A 127 -7.59 15.26 -13.41
N VAL A 128 -8.14 15.32 -14.62
CA VAL A 128 -7.64 14.55 -15.76
C VAL A 128 -7.20 15.50 -16.87
N ASP A 129 -6.00 15.27 -17.42
CA ASP A 129 -5.55 15.90 -18.67
C ASP A 129 -6.02 15.10 -19.88
N PRO A 130 -7.03 15.55 -20.64
CA PRO A 130 -7.49 14.83 -21.82
C PRO A 130 -6.56 14.98 -23.03
N LEU A 131 -5.56 15.86 -22.96
CA LEU A 131 -4.58 16.05 -24.04
C LEU A 131 -3.42 15.05 -23.97
N THR A 132 -3.24 14.43 -22.80
CA THR A 132 -2.22 13.41 -22.56
C THR A 132 -2.89 12.08 -22.31
N ALA A 133 -2.57 11.07 -23.13
CA ALA A 133 -3.06 9.72 -22.90
C ALA A 133 -2.67 9.23 -21.50
N THR A 134 -3.51 8.39 -20.88
CA THR A 134 -3.18 7.74 -19.61
C THR A 134 -1.83 7.04 -19.74
N PRO A 135 -0.81 7.43 -18.94
CA PRO A 135 0.51 6.83 -19.03
C PRO A 135 0.47 5.34 -18.69
N TRP A 136 1.40 4.58 -19.25
CA TRP A 136 1.43 3.12 -19.08
C TRP A 136 1.51 2.69 -17.61
N TYR A 137 2.19 3.46 -16.74
CA TYR A 137 2.27 3.16 -15.31
C TYR A 137 0.94 3.38 -14.56
N GLN A 138 0.10 4.31 -15.02
CA GLN A 138 -1.26 4.47 -14.50
C GLN A 138 -2.18 3.34 -15.01
N LEU A 139 -2.01 2.95 -16.28
CA LEU A 139 -2.75 1.81 -16.86
C LEU A 139 -2.39 0.49 -16.18
N ALA A 140 -1.11 0.22 -15.94
CA ALA A 140 -0.61 -0.98 -15.25
C ALA A 140 -1.04 -1.04 -13.78
N TYR A 141 -1.33 0.11 -13.17
CA TYR A 141 -1.94 0.18 -11.83
C TYR A 141 -3.47 -0.07 -11.87
N GLY A 142 -4.07 -0.18 -13.06
CA GLY A 142 -5.51 -0.37 -13.24
C GLY A 142 -6.31 0.92 -13.41
N LEU A 143 -5.66 2.07 -13.59
CA LEU A 143 -6.36 3.35 -13.70
C LEU A 143 -6.82 3.62 -15.13
N SER A 144 -8.08 4.01 -15.27
CA SER A 144 -8.62 4.64 -16.48
C SER A 144 -9.28 5.98 -16.13
N PRO A 145 -8.50 7.03 -15.80
CA PRO A 145 -9.05 8.26 -15.25
C PRO A 145 -10.02 8.94 -16.22
N VAL A 146 -11.15 9.40 -15.68
CA VAL A 146 -12.17 10.18 -16.39
C VAL A 146 -12.45 11.45 -15.60
N SER A 147 -12.33 12.61 -16.24
CA SER A 147 -12.68 13.89 -15.62
C SER A 147 -14.16 13.95 -15.25
N ALA A 148 -14.51 14.84 -14.32
CA ALA A 148 -15.92 15.12 -13.97
C ALA A 148 -16.79 15.58 -15.16
N ASN A 149 -16.17 15.94 -16.29
CA ASN A 149 -16.84 16.31 -17.55
C ASN A 149 -16.87 15.18 -18.61
N GLY A 150 -16.39 13.98 -18.28
CA GLY A 150 -16.47 12.80 -19.16
C GLY A 150 -15.32 12.63 -20.17
N LEU A 151 -14.18 13.30 -19.97
CA LEU A 151 -12.99 13.14 -20.82
C LEU A 151 -11.92 12.28 -20.12
N SER A 152 -11.34 11.33 -20.86
CA SER A 152 -10.28 10.43 -20.37
C SER A 152 -8.87 10.93 -20.69
N GLY A 153 -7.89 10.56 -19.87
CA GLY A 153 -6.49 10.89 -20.05
C GLY A 153 -5.66 10.67 -18.78
N ARG A 154 -4.50 11.35 -18.67
CA ARG A 154 -3.63 11.28 -17.49
C ARG A 154 -4.32 11.82 -16.24
N GLY A 155 -4.36 11.04 -15.16
CA GLY A 155 -4.81 11.49 -13.84
C GLY A 155 -3.76 12.35 -13.12
N VAL A 156 -4.20 13.34 -12.36
CA VAL A 156 -3.39 14.29 -11.58
C VAL A 156 -4.06 14.51 -10.21
N PRO A 157 -3.30 14.55 -9.10
CA PRO A 157 -1.85 14.38 -8.99
C PRO A 157 -1.41 12.90 -9.06
N ASP A 158 -0.10 12.64 -9.02
CA ASP A 158 0.44 11.29 -8.81
C ASP A 158 0.55 10.98 -7.31
N VAL A 159 0.99 11.96 -6.51
CA VAL A 159 1.17 11.87 -5.05
C VAL A 159 0.80 13.19 -4.39
N ALA A 160 0.72 13.25 -3.06
CA ALA A 160 0.50 14.48 -2.33
C ALA A 160 1.47 14.67 -1.15
N ALA A 161 1.50 15.88 -0.61
CA ALA A 161 2.11 16.20 0.68
C ALA A 161 1.44 17.46 1.24
N VAL A 162 1.70 17.79 2.51
CA VAL A 162 1.12 18.95 3.19
C VAL A 162 1.22 20.21 2.32
N GLY A 163 0.08 20.79 2.00
CA GLY A 163 -0.07 22.01 1.19
C GLY A 163 -0.59 23.21 1.98
N GLY A 164 -1.21 23.01 3.15
CA GLY A 164 -1.75 24.10 3.95
C GLY A 164 -2.92 23.64 4.80
N GLY A 165 -3.75 24.57 5.29
CA GLY A 165 -4.85 24.24 6.20
C GLY A 165 -4.41 24.37 7.65
N ASP A 166 -4.47 23.25 8.37
CA ASP A 166 -4.12 23.17 9.80
C ASP A 166 -2.61 23.14 10.06
N LEU A 167 -1.82 22.85 9.03
CA LEU A 167 -0.36 22.85 9.08
C LEU A 167 0.20 23.71 7.94
N SER A 168 1.29 24.42 8.23
CA SER A 168 2.01 25.25 7.27
C SER A 168 3.52 25.15 7.49
N PHE A 169 4.29 25.47 6.47
CA PHE A 169 5.74 25.55 6.57
C PHE A 169 6.15 26.93 7.09
N ASP A 170 7.03 27.01 8.09
CA ASP A 170 7.62 28.29 8.47
C ASP A 170 8.73 28.63 7.46
N VAL A 171 8.51 29.67 6.64
CA VAL A 171 9.39 30.09 5.56
C VAL A 171 9.90 31.51 5.77
N PRO A 172 11.09 31.86 5.27
CA PRO A 172 11.59 33.23 5.36
C PRO A 172 10.65 34.24 4.67
N THR A 173 10.57 35.45 5.23
CA THR A 173 9.91 36.59 4.56
C THR A 173 10.65 36.97 3.29
N ALA A 174 9.99 37.69 2.38
CA ALA A 174 10.58 38.09 1.09
C ALA A 174 11.89 38.91 1.20
N ASP A 175 12.09 39.60 2.32
CA ASP A 175 13.31 40.36 2.62
C ASP A 175 14.35 39.57 3.44
N MET A 176 14.06 38.30 3.77
CA MET A 176 14.89 37.39 4.57
C MET A 176 15.19 37.89 6.00
N THR A 177 14.35 38.78 6.56
CA THR A 177 14.56 39.34 7.91
C THR A 177 13.70 38.69 9.00
N GLY A 178 12.70 37.89 8.63
CA GLY A 178 11.87 37.11 9.54
C GLY A 178 11.37 35.83 8.89
N SER A 179 10.39 35.19 9.53
CA SER A 179 9.69 34.03 8.98
C SER A 179 8.17 34.18 9.13
N GLY A 180 7.43 33.40 8.34
CA GLY A 180 5.98 33.32 8.38
C GLY A 180 5.47 32.06 7.68
N PRO A 181 4.16 31.80 7.74
CA PRO A 181 3.58 30.60 7.17
C PRO A 181 3.63 30.63 5.64
N GLY A 182 4.09 29.53 5.04
CA GLY A 182 4.04 29.19 3.63
C GLY A 182 3.28 27.88 3.42
N GLY A 183 2.80 27.68 2.19
CA GLY A 183 2.00 26.53 1.79
C GLY A 183 1.88 26.46 0.27
N GLY A 184 0.76 25.97 -0.21
CA GLY A 184 0.58 25.59 -1.60
C GLY A 184 1.09 24.19 -1.89
N THR A 185 0.61 23.60 -3.00
CA THR A 185 1.32 22.52 -3.69
C THR A 185 2.74 22.95 -4.10
N SER A 186 2.97 24.27 -4.17
CA SER A 186 4.29 24.92 -4.26
C SER A 186 5.25 24.56 -3.12
N ALA A 187 4.75 24.21 -1.92
CA ALA A 187 5.54 23.69 -0.80
C ALA A 187 5.59 22.15 -0.78
N SER A 188 4.53 21.49 -1.26
CA SER A 188 4.48 20.03 -1.41
C SER A 188 5.52 19.49 -2.40
N ALA A 189 5.70 20.14 -3.55
CA ALA A 189 6.67 19.72 -4.58
C ALA A 189 8.14 19.70 -4.09
N PRO A 190 8.69 20.77 -3.45
CA PRO A 190 10.04 20.72 -2.90
C PRO A 190 10.17 19.77 -1.70
N PHE A 191 9.10 19.49 -0.95
CA PHE A 191 9.11 18.43 0.06
C PHE A 191 9.44 17.07 -0.58
N TRP A 192 8.75 16.70 -1.67
CA TRP A 192 9.04 15.47 -2.42
C TRP A 192 10.42 15.47 -3.07
N ALA A 193 10.90 16.60 -3.57
CA ALA A 193 12.26 16.70 -4.10
C ALA A 193 13.33 16.46 -3.00
N ALA A 194 13.13 17.02 -1.80
CA ALA A 194 14.03 16.79 -0.66
C ALA A 194 13.97 15.35 -0.16
N LEU A 195 12.77 14.75 -0.09
CA LEU A 195 12.58 13.35 0.26
C LEU A 195 13.28 12.41 -0.74
N THR A 196 13.17 12.68 -2.03
CA THR A 196 13.83 11.91 -3.10
C THR A 196 15.35 12.01 -3.02
N ALA A 197 15.89 13.15 -2.56
CA ALA A 197 17.33 13.26 -2.30
C ALA A 197 17.78 12.32 -1.16
N GLN A 198 16.94 12.10 -0.14
CA GLN A 198 17.21 11.11 0.91
C GLN A 198 17.13 9.68 0.35
N PHE A 199 16.13 9.38 -0.48
CA PHE A 199 16.04 8.09 -1.16
C PHE A 199 17.26 7.82 -2.06
N ASN A 200 17.74 8.83 -2.80
CA ASN A 200 18.96 8.71 -3.59
C ASN A 200 20.21 8.47 -2.74
N ALA A 201 20.25 8.99 -1.51
CA ALA A 201 21.34 8.68 -0.58
C ALA A 201 21.29 7.20 -0.17
N ILE A 202 20.09 6.69 0.18
CA ILE A 202 19.88 5.26 0.51
C ILE A 202 20.26 4.39 -0.69
N PHE A 203 19.79 4.72 -1.89
CA PHE A 203 20.11 3.99 -3.11
C PHE A 203 21.62 3.96 -3.35
N GLN A 204 22.29 5.10 -3.24
CA GLN A 204 23.75 5.15 -3.37
C GLN A 204 24.46 4.27 -2.33
N ASP A 205 24.01 4.29 -1.08
CA ASP A 205 24.59 3.51 0.02
C ASP A 205 24.41 1.99 -0.20
N GLN A 206 23.34 1.58 -0.87
CA GLN A 206 23.08 0.20 -1.26
C GLN A 206 23.63 -0.20 -2.65
N GLY A 207 24.36 0.71 -3.33
CA GLY A 207 24.92 0.45 -4.66
C GLY A 207 23.93 0.52 -5.83
N LEU A 208 22.73 1.07 -5.61
CA LEU A 208 21.72 1.35 -6.62
C LEU A 208 22.02 2.67 -7.38
N PRO A 209 21.56 2.81 -8.64
CA PRO A 209 21.60 4.08 -9.36
C PRO A 209 20.64 5.10 -8.72
N GLN A 210 20.82 6.40 -9.01
CA GLN A 210 19.82 7.39 -8.62
C GLN A 210 18.47 7.12 -9.29
N LEU A 211 17.37 7.44 -8.59
CA LEU A 211 15.99 7.17 -9.03
C LEU A 211 15.66 7.77 -10.40
N GLY A 212 16.08 9.00 -10.69
CA GLY A 212 15.76 9.66 -11.97
C GLY A 212 14.25 9.73 -12.23
N PHE A 213 13.79 9.18 -13.35
CA PHE A 213 12.36 8.95 -13.57
C PHE A 213 11.92 7.69 -12.82
N TYR A 214 10.92 7.84 -11.95
CA TYR A 214 10.46 6.75 -11.08
C TYR A 214 8.97 6.82 -10.78
N ASN A 215 8.16 7.44 -11.67
CA ASN A 215 6.70 7.42 -11.53
C ASN A 215 6.20 5.97 -11.48
N ASP A 216 6.71 5.11 -12.37
CA ASP A 216 6.43 3.68 -12.36
C ASP A 216 6.76 3.01 -11.02
N LEU A 217 7.93 3.29 -10.44
CA LEU A 217 8.29 2.72 -9.13
C LEU A 217 7.33 3.19 -8.01
N LEU A 218 6.79 4.41 -8.07
CA LEU A 218 5.78 4.89 -7.11
C LEU A 218 4.47 4.07 -7.23
N TYR A 219 4.02 3.81 -8.46
CA TYR A 219 2.81 3.01 -8.69
C TYR A 219 3.04 1.53 -8.35
N THR A 220 4.21 0.96 -8.65
CA THR A 220 4.60 -0.40 -8.21
C THR A 220 4.62 -0.47 -6.68
N ALA A 221 5.26 0.50 -6.01
CA ALA A 221 5.31 0.55 -4.54
C ALA A 221 3.91 0.62 -3.93
N ALA A 222 3.01 1.43 -4.50
CA ALA A 222 1.62 1.51 -4.03
C ALA A 222 0.85 0.17 -4.19
N ALA A 223 1.13 -0.59 -5.25
CA ALA A 223 0.48 -1.88 -5.50
C ALA A 223 1.01 -2.99 -4.57
N ILE A 224 2.32 -3.07 -4.37
CA ILE A 224 2.93 -4.16 -3.56
C ILE A 224 3.01 -3.84 -2.06
N ALA A 225 3.05 -2.55 -1.74
CA ALA A 225 3.22 -2.03 -0.40
C ALA A 225 2.30 -0.83 -0.16
N PRO A 226 0.97 -1.03 -0.10
CA PRO A 226 0.02 0.07 0.05
C PRO A 226 0.22 0.92 1.31
N ALA A 227 0.98 0.46 2.30
CA ALA A 227 1.39 1.23 3.47
C ALA A 227 2.52 2.25 3.19
N ALA A 228 3.16 2.21 2.02
CA ALA A 228 4.12 3.21 1.56
C ALA A 228 3.48 4.61 1.41
N PHE A 229 2.15 4.66 1.33
CA PHE A 229 1.37 5.89 1.26
C PHE A 229 0.28 5.91 2.33
N ASN A 230 0.09 7.07 2.96
CA ASN A 230 -1.10 7.36 3.77
C ASN A 230 -2.22 7.80 2.84
N ASP A 231 -3.34 7.11 2.94
CA ASP A 231 -4.48 7.27 2.05
C ASP A 231 -5.39 8.39 2.51
N VAL A 232 -5.43 9.46 1.73
CA VAL A 232 -6.22 10.64 2.07
C VAL A 232 -7.64 10.38 1.60
N THR A 233 -8.52 10.05 2.53
CA THR A 233 -9.91 9.71 2.19
C THR A 233 -10.90 10.81 2.53
N PHE A 234 -10.46 11.95 3.07
CA PHE A 234 -11.34 13.03 3.54
C PHE A 234 -11.24 14.28 2.68
N GLY A 235 -12.39 14.87 2.33
CA GLY A 235 -12.48 16.21 1.77
C GLY A 235 -12.66 16.26 0.25
N THR A 236 -12.97 17.46 -0.26
CA THR A 236 -13.26 17.72 -1.67
C THR A 236 -12.62 19.02 -2.14
N ILE A 237 -12.33 19.10 -3.43
CA ILE A 237 -11.75 20.29 -4.09
C ILE A 237 -12.74 21.02 -5.00
N ASN A 238 -14.02 21.04 -4.63
CA ASN A 238 -15.12 21.61 -5.41
C ASN A 238 -15.05 23.12 -5.60
N THR A 239 -14.61 23.55 -6.79
CA THR A 239 -14.29 24.96 -7.08
C THR A 239 -14.66 25.39 -8.49
N SER A 240 -15.42 24.59 -9.25
CA SER A 240 -15.86 24.95 -10.60
C SER A 240 -16.98 26.00 -10.57
N TYR A 241 -16.92 26.98 -11.47
CA TYR A 241 -17.86 28.11 -11.47
C TYR A 241 -17.97 28.83 -12.82
N TYR A 242 -19.05 29.58 -13.00
CA TYR A 242 -19.17 30.66 -14.01
C TYR A 242 -19.04 32.03 -13.37
N SER A 243 -18.57 33.01 -14.14
CA SER A 243 -18.60 34.43 -13.74
C SER A 243 -20.03 34.96 -13.68
N GLY A 244 -20.30 35.82 -12.71
CA GLY A 244 -21.62 36.34 -12.38
C GLY A 244 -22.42 35.37 -11.49
N GLY A 245 -23.22 35.92 -10.57
CA GLY A 245 -24.12 35.10 -9.75
C GLY A 245 -24.42 35.71 -8.39
N ALA A 246 -24.92 34.87 -7.50
CA ALA A 246 -25.30 35.25 -6.13
C ALA A 246 -24.13 35.15 -5.14
N TYR A 247 -23.04 34.47 -5.51
CA TYR A 247 -21.90 34.27 -4.64
C TYR A 247 -20.80 35.30 -4.89
N SER A 248 -20.05 35.67 -3.84
CA SER A 248 -18.97 36.65 -3.88
C SER A 248 -17.78 36.20 -3.04
N VAL A 249 -16.58 36.73 -3.30
CA VAL A 249 -15.39 36.48 -2.49
C VAL A 249 -15.13 37.70 -1.60
N GLN A 250 -14.84 37.47 -0.33
CA GLN A 250 -14.51 38.53 0.61
C GLN A 250 -13.28 39.33 0.12
N GLY A 251 -13.48 40.62 -0.12
CA GLY A 251 -12.42 41.52 -0.58
C GLY A 251 -12.31 41.63 -2.10
N GLU A 252 -13.15 40.92 -2.86
CA GLU A 252 -13.18 41.00 -4.32
C GLU A 252 -14.51 41.57 -4.82
N SER A 253 -14.51 42.09 -6.06
CA SER A 253 -15.71 42.66 -6.69
C SER A 253 -16.43 41.67 -7.59
N GLU A 254 -15.81 40.54 -7.92
CA GLU A 254 -16.37 39.55 -8.82
C GLU A 254 -17.42 38.68 -8.09
N THR A 255 -18.46 38.30 -8.83
CA THR A 255 -19.46 37.34 -8.37
C THR A 255 -19.41 36.09 -9.23
N PHE A 256 -19.93 34.98 -8.70
CA PHE A 256 -19.86 33.69 -9.36
C PHE A 256 -21.09 32.82 -9.12
N THR A 257 -21.25 31.84 -9.99
CA THR A 257 -22.25 30.76 -9.91
C THR A 257 -21.51 29.43 -9.88
N PRO A 258 -21.45 28.74 -8.72
CA PRO A 258 -20.84 27.41 -8.62
C PRO A 258 -21.54 26.40 -9.53
N THR A 259 -20.77 25.50 -10.14
CA THR A 259 -21.30 24.44 -11.02
C THR A 259 -21.29 23.06 -10.37
N GLY A 260 -20.43 22.84 -9.38
CA GLY A 260 -20.40 21.59 -8.61
C GLY A 260 -19.56 20.46 -9.22
N PHE A 261 -18.99 20.64 -10.42
CA PHE A 261 -18.01 19.69 -10.95
C PHE A 261 -16.73 19.70 -10.11
N ALA A 262 -16.37 18.55 -9.57
CA ALA A 262 -15.36 18.41 -8.54
C ALA A 262 -14.82 16.98 -8.47
N TYR A 263 -13.88 16.80 -7.54
CA TYR A 263 -13.37 15.50 -7.13
C TYR A 263 -13.42 15.44 -5.60
N GLU A 264 -13.56 14.22 -5.08
CA GLU A 264 -13.58 13.90 -3.66
C GLU A 264 -12.45 12.90 -3.39
N ALA A 265 -11.79 13.07 -2.26
CA ALA A 265 -10.78 12.17 -1.77
C ALA A 265 -11.44 10.83 -1.39
N GLY A 266 -10.79 9.71 -1.67
CA GLY A 266 -11.40 8.38 -1.55
C GLY A 266 -10.37 7.29 -1.31
N GLU A 267 -10.81 6.04 -1.17
CA GLU A 267 -9.88 4.91 -0.99
C GLU A 267 -9.02 4.69 -2.23
N GLY A 268 -7.71 4.51 -2.02
CA GLY A 268 -6.75 4.24 -3.08
C GLY A 268 -6.39 5.49 -3.89
N TYR A 269 -6.16 5.31 -5.20
CA TYR A 269 -5.82 6.45 -6.05
C TYR A 269 -7.06 7.32 -6.28
N ASP A 270 -6.96 8.62 -5.99
CA ASP A 270 -7.99 9.60 -6.29
C ASP A 270 -7.46 10.83 -7.05
N LEU A 271 -8.37 11.62 -7.62
CA LEU A 271 -8.05 12.83 -8.40
C LEU A 271 -7.89 14.09 -7.51
N VAL A 272 -7.57 13.91 -6.23
CA VAL A 272 -7.36 14.97 -5.24
C VAL A 272 -5.95 14.86 -4.64
N SER A 273 -5.57 13.67 -4.20
CA SER A 273 -4.36 13.32 -3.46
C SER A 273 -3.47 12.29 -4.19
N GLY A 274 -3.95 11.72 -5.29
CA GLY A 274 -3.19 10.73 -6.06
C GLY A 274 -3.07 9.43 -5.27
N LEU A 275 -1.87 8.88 -5.18
CA LEU A 275 -1.57 7.72 -4.33
C LEU A 275 -1.61 8.04 -2.82
N GLY A 276 -1.76 9.31 -2.44
CA GLY A 276 -1.71 9.78 -1.06
C GLY A 276 -0.37 10.43 -0.68
N THR A 277 -0.12 10.57 0.63
CA THR A 277 1.12 11.18 1.15
C THR A 277 2.14 10.11 1.54
N PRO A 278 3.46 10.38 1.50
CA PRO A 278 4.44 9.32 1.71
C PRO A 278 4.55 8.92 3.19
N ASN A 279 4.50 7.62 3.46
CA ASN A 279 5.20 7.07 4.61
C ASN A 279 6.67 6.86 4.20
N ALA A 280 7.53 7.83 4.54
CA ALA A 280 8.88 7.91 4.00
C ALA A 280 9.72 6.63 4.21
N THR A 281 9.63 6.00 5.39
CA THR A 281 10.38 4.78 5.71
C THR A 281 9.87 3.60 4.89
N LEU A 282 8.55 3.39 4.88
CA LEU A 282 7.95 2.28 4.13
C LEU A 282 8.12 2.43 2.63
N LEU A 283 8.00 3.65 2.11
CA LEU A 283 8.25 3.95 0.71
C LEU A 283 9.72 3.70 0.33
N ALA A 284 10.68 4.09 1.18
CA ALA A 284 12.08 3.81 0.91
C ALA A 284 12.39 2.29 0.88
N ARG A 285 11.79 1.52 1.79
CA ARG A 285 11.89 0.04 1.82
C ARG A 285 11.28 -0.58 0.55
N ALA A 286 10.08 -0.14 0.16
CA ALA A 286 9.43 -0.63 -1.05
C ALA A 286 10.25 -0.30 -2.32
N LEU A 287 10.72 0.95 -2.46
CA LEU A 287 11.55 1.37 -3.60
C LEU A 287 12.87 0.59 -3.66
N SER A 288 13.51 0.37 -2.51
CA SER A 288 14.72 -0.46 -2.39
C SER A 288 14.45 -1.89 -2.88
N ALA A 289 13.40 -2.53 -2.36
CA ALA A 289 13.03 -3.90 -2.75
C ALA A 289 12.73 -4.01 -4.25
N VAL A 290 11.93 -3.10 -4.82
CA VAL A 290 11.62 -3.10 -6.26
C VAL A 290 12.89 -2.92 -7.09
N ALA A 291 13.76 -1.97 -6.73
CA ALA A 291 14.98 -1.70 -7.48
C ALA A 291 15.94 -2.90 -7.45
N HIS A 292 16.09 -3.55 -6.29
CA HIS A 292 16.94 -4.75 -6.20
C HIS A 292 16.35 -5.93 -6.99
N SER A 293 15.05 -6.17 -6.87
CA SER A 293 14.33 -7.19 -7.65
C SER A 293 14.56 -6.99 -9.17
N GLN A 294 14.32 -5.79 -9.68
CA GLN A 294 14.45 -5.50 -11.12
C GLN A 294 15.89 -5.58 -11.64
N MET A 295 16.88 -5.22 -10.82
CA MET A 295 18.28 -5.15 -11.27
C MET A 295 19.02 -6.50 -11.19
N TRP A 296 18.70 -7.34 -10.20
CA TRP A 296 19.44 -8.57 -9.93
C TRP A 296 18.62 -9.85 -10.01
N PHE A 297 17.29 -9.76 -10.01
CA PHE A 297 16.39 -10.91 -10.00
C PHE A 297 15.37 -10.93 -11.18
N PRO A 298 15.73 -10.50 -12.41
CA PRO A 298 14.78 -10.45 -13.53
C PRO A 298 14.27 -11.85 -13.96
N ASP A 299 14.97 -12.91 -13.55
CA ASP A 299 14.64 -14.29 -13.90
C ASP A 299 13.82 -15.01 -12.82
N VAL A 300 13.49 -14.35 -11.69
CA VAL A 300 12.58 -14.92 -10.70
C VAL A 300 11.21 -15.12 -11.37
N PRO A 301 10.66 -16.36 -11.38
CA PRO A 301 9.40 -16.62 -12.05
C PRO A 301 8.27 -15.82 -11.39
N GLN A 302 7.49 -15.10 -12.20
CA GLN A 302 6.24 -14.48 -11.74
C GLN A 302 5.32 -15.53 -11.09
N VAL A 303 4.48 -15.11 -10.14
CA VAL A 303 3.52 -16.00 -9.46
C VAL A 303 2.62 -16.72 -10.46
N LEU A 304 2.15 -16.00 -11.47
CA LEU A 304 1.44 -16.53 -12.64
C LEU A 304 1.85 -15.68 -13.85
N THR A 305 1.75 -16.26 -15.03
CA THR A 305 2.01 -15.55 -16.30
C THR A 305 0.77 -15.59 -17.19
N SER A 306 0.54 -14.54 -17.97
CA SER A 306 -0.57 -14.52 -18.94
C SER A 306 -0.39 -15.61 -20.00
N ASP A 307 -1.47 -16.29 -20.36
CA ASP A 307 -1.49 -17.27 -21.44
C ASP A 307 -1.56 -16.65 -22.85
N GLY A 308 -1.53 -15.30 -22.94
CA GLY A 308 -1.71 -14.52 -24.17
C GLY A 308 -3.18 -14.21 -24.50
N GLY A 309 -4.11 -14.63 -23.63
CA GLY A 309 -5.53 -14.25 -23.63
C GLY A 309 -5.92 -13.64 -22.28
N THR A 310 -7.07 -14.05 -21.75
CA THR A 310 -7.57 -13.63 -20.43
C THR A 310 -7.25 -14.65 -19.34
N GLY A 311 -6.46 -15.68 -19.65
CA GLY A 311 -6.12 -16.77 -18.74
C GLY A 311 -4.72 -16.62 -18.14
N TRP A 312 -4.48 -17.37 -17.07
CA TRP A 312 -3.22 -17.39 -16.35
C TRP A 312 -2.65 -18.80 -16.36
N ILE A 313 -1.33 -18.92 -16.34
CA ILE A 313 -0.64 -20.21 -16.22
C ILE A 313 0.44 -20.14 -15.14
N SER A 314 0.63 -21.26 -14.45
CA SER A 314 1.81 -21.49 -13.63
C SER A 314 3.01 -21.79 -14.54
N SER A 315 4.10 -21.02 -14.46
CA SER A 315 5.31 -21.26 -15.27
C SER A 315 6.26 -22.30 -14.64
N VAL A 316 6.04 -22.63 -13.38
CA VAL A 316 6.84 -23.53 -12.55
C VAL A 316 5.94 -24.48 -11.77
N ASP A 317 6.51 -25.52 -11.18
CA ASP A 317 5.82 -26.27 -10.12
C ASP A 317 5.81 -25.38 -8.86
N GLN A 318 4.63 -25.16 -8.28
CA GLN A 318 4.48 -24.31 -7.10
C GLN A 318 3.21 -24.61 -6.32
N ASN A 319 3.21 -24.16 -5.07
CA ASN A 319 2.03 -24.11 -4.22
C ASN A 319 1.51 -22.66 -4.13
N LEU A 320 0.20 -22.45 -4.28
CA LEU A 320 -0.44 -21.14 -4.21
C LEU A 320 -1.55 -21.10 -3.16
N LEU A 321 -1.58 -19.98 -2.44
CA LEU A 321 -2.66 -19.53 -1.59
C LEU A 321 -3.72 -18.83 -2.44
N PHE A 322 -5.00 -19.11 -2.20
CA PHE A 322 -6.15 -18.42 -2.75
C PHE A 322 -6.97 -17.89 -1.58
N GLN A 323 -6.99 -16.56 -1.47
CA GLN A 323 -7.36 -15.82 -0.27
C GLN A 323 -8.54 -14.88 -0.58
N PRO A 324 -9.78 -15.28 -0.29
CA PRO A 324 -10.96 -14.50 -0.66
C PRO A 324 -11.24 -13.36 0.34
N SER A 325 -11.47 -12.16 -0.19
CA SER A 325 -12.00 -11.00 0.54
C SER A 325 -13.33 -10.60 -0.12
N LEU A 326 -14.44 -11.00 0.49
CA LEU A 326 -15.79 -10.85 -0.09
C LEU A 326 -16.62 -9.84 0.70
N THR A 327 -17.43 -9.04 0.01
CA THR A 327 -18.34 -8.06 0.64
C THR A 327 -19.72 -8.62 0.97
N SER A 328 -20.04 -9.80 0.47
CA SER A 328 -21.30 -10.52 0.70
C SER A 328 -21.08 -12.03 0.58
N GLU A 329 -22.03 -12.82 1.07
CA GLU A 329 -22.05 -14.27 0.84
C GLU A 329 -22.09 -14.55 -0.67
N LEU A 330 -20.99 -15.08 -1.21
CA LEU A 330 -20.81 -15.33 -2.63
C LEU A 330 -19.93 -16.58 -2.81
N ASP A 331 -20.41 -17.51 -3.62
CA ASP A 331 -19.57 -18.63 -4.05
C ASP A 331 -18.45 -18.13 -4.97
N TRP A 332 -17.28 -18.71 -4.84
CA TRP A 332 -16.14 -18.47 -5.72
C TRP A 332 -15.52 -19.81 -6.10
N SER A 333 -14.78 -19.82 -7.21
CA SER A 333 -14.13 -21.04 -7.66
C SER A 333 -12.81 -20.79 -8.34
N VAL A 334 -11.96 -21.81 -8.29
CA VAL A 334 -10.66 -21.83 -8.95
C VAL A 334 -10.64 -22.97 -9.97
N SER A 335 -10.37 -22.65 -11.23
CA SER A 335 -10.07 -23.64 -12.25
C SER A 335 -8.57 -23.89 -12.28
N LEU A 336 -8.16 -25.15 -12.10
CA LEU A 336 -6.77 -25.59 -12.09
C LEU A 336 -6.60 -26.68 -13.16
N GLY A 337 -6.11 -26.29 -14.34
CA GLY A 337 -6.04 -27.17 -15.51
C GLY A 337 -7.43 -27.62 -15.96
N THR A 338 -7.75 -28.90 -15.81
CA THR A 338 -9.10 -29.44 -16.10
C THR A 338 -9.99 -29.58 -14.86
N GLY A 339 -9.45 -29.32 -13.67
CA GLY A 339 -10.19 -29.35 -12.41
C GLY A 339 -10.83 -28.01 -12.09
N VAL A 340 -11.90 -28.05 -11.30
CA VAL A 340 -12.52 -26.86 -10.68
C VAL A 340 -12.70 -27.17 -9.20
N LEU A 341 -12.30 -26.22 -8.36
CA LEU A 341 -12.53 -26.22 -6.92
C LEU A 341 -13.55 -25.14 -6.61
N ASP A 342 -14.75 -25.55 -6.22
CA ASP A 342 -15.83 -24.65 -5.80
C ASP A 342 -15.80 -24.45 -4.29
N VAL A 343 -15.90 -23.20 -3.85
CA VAL A 343 -15.84 -22.81 -2.44
C VAL A 343 -17.00 -21.87 -2.12
N SER A 344 -17.77 -22.21 -1.09
CA SER A 344 -18.76 -21.28 -0.54
C SER A 344 -18.04 -20.17 0.23
N GLY A 345 -18.20 -18.93 -0.21
CA GLY A 345 -17.54 -17.78 0.40
C GLY A 345 -18.42 -17.04 1.40
N SER A 346 -17.87 -16.75 2.57
CA SER A 346 -18.46 -15.84 3.56
C SER A 346 -17.88 -14.43 3.38
N PRO A 347 -18.64 -13.37 3.70
CA PRO A 347 -18.10 -12.02 3.71
C PRO A 347 -17.01 -11.88 4.77
N SER A 348 -15.97 -11.11 4.45
CA SER A 348 -14.97 -10.70 5.43
C SER A 348 -15.59 -9.73 6.45
N GLY A 349 -15.01 -9.67 7.65
CA GLY A 349 -15.34 -8.65 8.64
C GLY A 349 -15.08 -7.25 8.08
N SER A 350 -15.89 -6.27 8.47
CA SER A 350 -15.79 -4.89 7.98
C SER A 350 -14.41 -4.26 8.20
N TYR A 351 -13.67 -4.74 9.19
CA TYR A 351 -12.34 -4.24 9.58
C TYR A 351 -11.30 -5.38 9.58
N ALA A 352 -11.54 -6.42 8.77
CA ALA A 352 -10.57 -7.48 8.56
C ALA A 352 -9.26 -6.87 8.03
N TRP A 353 -8.13 -7.35 8.53
CA TRP A 353 -6.84 -6.71 8.27
C TRP A 353 -6.54 -6.65 6.77
N THR A 354 -6.20 -5.46 6.30
CA THR A 354 -5.77 -5.24 4.92
C THR A 354 -4.25 -5.33 4.82
N SER A 355 -3.73 -5.49 3.59
CA SER A 355 -2.29 -5.39 3.33
C SER A 355 -1.67 -4.09 3.87
N ARG A 356 -2.42 -2.97 3.78
CA ARG A 356 -1.99 -1.70 4.33
C ARG A 356 -1.84 -1.76 5.85
N LEU A 357 -2.86 -2.22 6.58
CA LEU A 357 -2.81 -2.29 8.04
C LEU A 357 -1.70 -3.25 8.50
N ALA A 358 -1.59 -4.43 7.90
CA ALA A 358 -0.55 -5.40 8.23
C ALA A 358 0.85 -4.77 8.10
N GLN A 359 1.14 -4.10 6.98
CA GLN A 359 2.43 -3.44 6.74
C GLN A 359 2.69 -2.22 7.64
N GLN A 360 1.66 -1.40 7.91
CA GLN A 360 1.75 -0.27 8.86
C GLN A 360 2.01 -0.76 10.29
N SER A 361 1.37 -1.86 10.69
CA SER A 361 1.50 -2.43 12.04
C SER A 361 2.92 -2.91 12.34
N LEU A 362 3.73 -3.21 11.32
CA LEU A 362 5.11 -3.70 11.48
C LEU A 362 6.14 -2.58 11.78
N GLN A 363 5.68 -1.44 12.29
CA GLN A 363 6.54 -0.35 12.77
C GLN A 363 6.56 -0.29 14.30
N ALA A 364 7.73 -0.05 14.89
CA ALA A 364 7.91 -0.04 16.35
C ALA A 364 7.06 1.03 17.07
N ASP A 365 6.72 2.12 16.39
CA ASP A 365 5.92 3.23 16.89
C ASP A 365 4.41 3.09 16.59
N PHE A 366 4.00 2.02 15.91
CA PHE A 366 2.59 1.71 15.70
C PHE A 366 1.97 1.12 16.99
N SER A 367 0.87 1.72 17.43
CA SER A 367 0.25 1.45 18.73
C SER A 367 -0.31 0.04 18.85
N ALA A 368 0.07 -0.65 19.93
CA ALA A 368 -0.54 -1.92 20.33
C ALA A 368 -2.06 -1.78 20.56
N GLU A 369 -2.52 -0.64 21.07
CA GLU A 369 -3.97 -0.40 21.29
C GLU A 369 -4.75 -0.45 19.97
N ILE A 370 -4.21 0.12 18.89
CA ILE A 370 -4.86 0.10 17.56
C ILE A 370 -4.82 -1.32 16.99
N VAL A 371 -3.69 -2.02 17.14
CA VAL A 371 -3.54 -3.41 16.68
C VAL A 371 -4.64 -4.30 17.30
N THR A 372 -4.77 -4.26 18.63
CA THR A 372 -5.75 -5.08 19.34
C THR A 372 -7.21 -4.66 19.13
N LEU A 373 -7.45 -3.45 18.60
CA LEU A 373 -8.80 -2.96 18.31
C LEU A 373 -9.45 -3.70 17.14
N PHE A 374 -8.65 -4.15 16.19
CA PHE A 374 -9.10 -4.81 14.96
C PHE A 374 -8.87 -6.34 14.98
N ASP A 375 -8.69 -6.90 16.17
CA ASP A 375 -8.57 -8.34 16.42
C ASP A 375 -9.90 -9.08 16.17
N SER A 376 -9.82 -10.37 15.84
CA SER A 376 -10.93 -11.28 15.53
C SER A 376 -11.84 -10.85 14.38
N GLN A 377 -11.34 -10.01 13.47
CA GLN A 377 -12.07 -9.62 12.26
C GLN A 377 -11.78 -10.63 11.16
N SER A 378 -12.63 -11.66 11.08
CA SER A 378 -12.45 -12.79 10.17
C SER A 378 -12.27 -12.36 8.71
N GLN A 379 -11.29 -12.93 8.03
CA GLN A 379 -11.20 -12.98 6.58
C GLN A 379 -12.02 -14.16 6.04
N GLY A 380 -11.82 -14.51 4.76
CA GLY A 380 -12.34 -15.75 4.21
C GLY A 380 -11.39 -16.93 4.43
N GLY A 381 -11.88 -18.15 4.30
CA GLY A 381 -11.05 -19.34 4.40
C GLY A 381 -10.04 -19.44 3.25
N VAL A 382 -8.77 -19.71 3.57
CA VAL A 382 -7.71 -19.87 2.58
C VAL A 382 -7.78 -21.25 1.95
N LEU A 383 -7.90 -21.29 0.63
CA LEU A 383 -7.66 -22.50 -0.15
C LEU A 383 -6.19 -22.53 -0.56
N GLN A 384 -5.54 -23.68 -0.41
CA GLN A 384 -4.19 -23.88 -0.91
C GLN A 384 -4.15 -25.03 -1.92
N ALA A 385 -3.45 -24.84 -3.03
CA ALA A 385 -3.33 -25.86 -4.06
C ALA A 385 -1.92 -25.93 -4.65
N GLU A 386 -1.51 -27.14 -5.04
CA GLU A 386 -0.29 -27.40 -5.80
C GLU A 386 -0.60 -27.36 -7.30
N LEU A 387 0.28 -26.71 -8.06
CA LEU A 387 0.18 -26.52 -9.50
C LEU A 387 1.45 -27.03 -10.17
N GLY A 388 1.27 -27.74 -11.28
CA GLY A 388 2.37 -28.10 -12.17
C GLY A 388 2.70 -26.99 -13.17
N ALA A 389 3.94 -26.98 -13.64
CA ALA A 389 4.35 -26.09 -14.72
C ALA A 389 3.49 -26.28 -15.99
N GLY A 390 3.02 -25.16 -16.55
CA GLY A 390 2.10 -25.12 -17.69
C GLY A 390 0.62 -25.31 -17.33
N GLN A 391 0.27 -25.49 -16.05
CA GLN A 391 -1.12 -25.63 -15.62
C GLN A 391 -1.84 -24.28 -15.67
N GLY A 392 -3.01 -24.26 -16.31
CA GLY A 392 -3.88 -23.08 -16.35
C GLY A 392 -4.56 -22.80 -15.02
N VAL A 393 -4.72 -21.51 -14.71
CA VAL A 393 -5.36 -20.96 -13.52
C VAL A 393 -6.44 -19.98 -13.95
N GLY A 394 -7.64 -20.17 -13.41
CA GLY A 394 -8.74 -19.22 -13.55
C GLY A 394 -9.41 -19.03 -12.20
N VAL A 395 -9.83 -17.80 -11.91
CA VAL A 395 -10.54 -17.45 -10.67
C VAL A 395 -11.87 -16.80 -11.04
N PHE A 396 -12.93 -17.26 -10.39
CA PHE A 396 -14.29 -16.83 -10.65
C PHE A 396 -14.97 -16.45 -9.33
N ILE A 397 -15.66 -15.31 -9.31
CA ILE A 397 -16.40 -14.82 -8.13
C ILE A 397 -17.87 -14.67 -8.53
N GLY A 398 -18.78 -15.28 -7.76
CA GLY A 398 -20.21 -15.36 -8.12
C GLY A 398 -20.47 -16.08 -9.45
N GLY A 399 -19.53 -16.91 -9.91
CA GLY A 399 -19.55 -17.57 -11.22
C GLY A 399 -19.20 -16.68 -12.42
N ALA A 400 -18.83 -15.41 -12.19
CA ALA A 400 -18.33 -14.50 -13.22
C ALA A 400 -16.80 -14.58 -13.31
N ALA A 401 -16.26 -14.23 -14.48
CA ALA A 401 -14.82 -14.00 -14.61
C ALA A 401 -14.40 -12.81 -13.74
N THR A 402 -13.11 -12.69 -13.50
CA THR A 402 -12.52 -11.63 -12.67
C THR A 402 -11.59 -10.77 -13.50
N ASP A 403 -11.34 -9.55 -13.02
CA ASP A 403 -10.35 -8.62 -13.57
C ASP A 403 -9.09 -8.58 -12.69
N GLN A 404 -7.92 -8.37 -13.29
CA GLN A 404 -6.62 -8.32 -12.57
C GLN A 404 -5.90 -7.00 -12.86
N PRO A 405 -6.43 -5.85 -12.39
CA PRO A 405 -6.01 -4.51 -12.79
C PRO A 405 -4.53 -4.22 -12.53
N GLN A 406 -3.91 -4.87 -11.54
CA GLN A 406 -2.55 -4.58 -11.08
C GLN A 406 -1.54 -5.71 -11.34
N ALA A 407 -1.94 -6.77 -12.07
CA ALA A 407 -1.09 -7.95 -12.23
C ALA A 407 0.28 -7.65 -12.88
N ASP A 408 0.34 -6.67 -13.80
CA ASP A 408 1.60 -6.23 -14.42
C ASP A 408 2.61 -5.65 -13.41
N LEU A 409 2.13 -5.17 -12.25
CA LEU A 409 2.95 -4.62 -11.18
C LEU A 409 3.22 -5.62 -10.06
N THR A 410 2.29 -6.54 -9.77
CA THR A 410 2.35 -7.40 -8.59
C THR A 410 2.86 -8.81 -8.88
N ALA A 411 2.71 -9.32 -10.11
CA ALA A 411 3.00 -10.72 -10.43
C ALA A 411 4.47 -11.11 -10.20
N GLN A 412 5.42 -10.21 -10.46
CA GLN A 412 6.85 -10.45 -10.17
C GLN A 412 7.14 -10.48 -8.66
N HIS A 413 6.28 -9.86 -7.86
CA HIS A 413 6.42 -9.75 -6.41
C HIS A 413 5.58 -10.79 -5.65
N GLY A 414 5.24 -11.88 -6.32
CA GLY A 414 4.75 -13.10 -5.68
C GLY A 414 3.24 -13.20 -5.48
N PHE A 415 2.45 -12.25 -5.99
CA PHE A 415 0.98 -12.29 -5.88
C PHE A 415 0.24 -11.58 -7.03
N ILE A 416 -1.04 -11.91 -7.22
CA ILE A 416 -1.99 -11.22 -8.11
C ILE A 416 -3.36 -11.18 -7.43
N ASP A 417 -4.03 -10.04 -7.51
CA ASP A 417 -5.42 -9.88 -7.05
C ASP A 417 -6.42 -10.04 -8.21
N PHE A 418 -7.43 -10.87 -7.99
CA PHE A 418 -8.52 -11.14 -8.93
C PHE A 418 -9.80 -10.52 -8.38
N PHE A 419 -10.27 -9.43 -8.99
CA PHE A 419 -11.43 -8.68 -8.54
C PHE A 419 -12.71 -9.08 -9.30
N SER A 420 -13.85 -8.97 -8.63
CA SER A 420 -15.15 -8.96 -9.31
C SER A 420 -15.28 -7.77 -10.26
N ASP A 421 -16.17 -7.85 -11.25
CA ASP A 421 -16.41 -6.78 -12.24
C ASP A 421 -16.68 -5.39 -11.61
N ASP A 422 -17.27 -5.35 -10.42
CA ASP A 422 -17.56 -4.12 -9.68
C ASP A 422 -16.42 -3.69 -8.72
N GLY A 423 -15.36 -4.49 -8.62
CA GLY A 423 -14.22 -4.26 -7.73
C GLY A 423 -14.50 -4.48 -6.24
N ALA A 424 -15.71 -4.90 -5.87
CA ALA A 424 -16.12 -4.98 -4.47
C ALA A 424 -15.54 -6.20 -3.73
N SER A 425 -15.36 -7.32 -4.43
CA SER A 425 -14.82 -8.56 -3.87
C SER A 425 -13.56 -8.98 -4.62
N SER A 426 -12.67 -9.69 -3.95
CA SER A 426 -11.43 -10.18 -4.55
C SER A 426 -11.02 -11.57 -4.05
N VAL A 427 -10.15 -12.21 -4.82
CA VAL A 427 -9.36 -13.36 -4.39
C VAL A 427 -7.90 -13.02 -4.65
N HIS A 428 -7.12 -12.91 -3.57
CA HIS A 428 -5.68 -12.72 -3.62
C HIS A 428 -4.99 -14.06 -3.83
N VAL A 429 -4.19 -14.17 -4.89
CA VAL A 429 -3.46 -15.39 -5.24
C VAL A 429 -1.98 -15.16 -5.02
N ALA A 430 -1.37 -15.88 -4.08
CA ALA A 430 -0.02 -15.61 -3.62
C ALA A 430 0.79 -16.86 -3.29
N ARG A 431 2.11 -16.70 -3.19
CA ARG A 431 3.02 -17.76 -2.72
C ARG A 431 3.08 -17.82 -1.18
N PRO A 432 3.17 -19.02 -0.59
CA PRO A 432 3.43 -19.20 0.84
C PRO A 432 4.92 -19.07 1.22
N VAL A 433 5.77 -18.63 0.28
CA VAL A 433 7.22 -18.53 0.43
C VAL A 433 7.73 -17.17 -0.04
N ALA A 434 8.82 -16.72 0.55
CA ALA A 434 9.60 -15.58 0.07
C ALA A 434 10.68 -16.04 -0.90
N VAL A 435 11.04 -15.18 -1.87
CA VAL A 435 12.32 -15.31 -2.59
C VAL A 435 13.26 -14.28 -2.00
N ALA A 436 14.46 -14.70 -1.62
CA ALA A 436 15.50 -13.84 -1.08
C ALA A 436 16.11 -12.96 -2.18
N GLU A 437 15.38 -11.90 -2.55
CA GLU A 437 15.85 -10.85 -3.45
C GLU A 437 16.82 -9.90 -2.73
N THR A 438 17.99 -10.43 -2.36
CA THR A 438 18.99 -9.74 -1.54
C THR A 438 19.60 -8.53 -2.22
N ALA A 439 20.01 -7.54 -1.41
CA ALA A 439 20.63 -6.34 -1.93
C ALA A 439 21.86 -6.65 -2.80
N GLY A 440 21.85 -6.20 -4.06
CA GLY A 440 22.94 -6.44 -5.01
C GLY A 440 23.07 -7.87 -5.51
N GLY A 441 22.09 -8.76 -5.25
CA GLY A 441 22.16 -10.18 -5.58
C GLY A 441 23.30 -10.90 -4.88
N GLN A 442 23.55 -10.57 -3.62
CA GLN A 442 24.66 -11.09 -2.83
C GLN A 442 24.23 -12.25 -1.92
N ASP A 443 25.17 -13.15 -1.66
CA ASP A 443 25.03 -14.28 -0.73
C ASP A 443 25.47 -13.88 0.69
N ASP A 444 25.23 -14.75 1.68
CA ASP A 444 25.60 -14.53 3.09
C ASP A 444 25.03 -13.21 3.69
N GLN A 445 23.81 -12.83 3.30
CA GLN A 445 23.19 -11.60 3.77
C GLN A 445 22.41 -11.79 5.08
N THR A 446 22.18 -10.66 5.77
CA THR A 446 21.27 -10.60 6.92
C THR A 446 19.90 -10.11 6.46
N ALA A 447 18.84 -10.90 6.65
CA ALA A 447 17.48 -10.44 6.40
C ALA A 447 16.84 -9.94 7.69
N VAL A 448 16.18 -8.78 7.63
CA VAL A 448 15.42 -8.23 8.76
C VAL A 448 14.08 -8.95 8.85
N VAL A 449 13.73 -9.39 10.07
CA VAL A 449 12.44 -10.00 10.39
C VAL A 449 11.66 -9.05 11.28
N ARG A 450 10.48 -8.61 10.82
CA ARG A 450 9.57 -7.78 11.63
C ARG A 450 8.35 -8.60 12.01
N LEU A 451 7.96 -8.54 13.27
CA LEU A 451 6.83 -9.26 13.84
C LEU A 451 5.87 -8.29 14.52
N ARG A 452 4.57 -8.50 14.30
CA ARG A 452 3.51 -7.93 15.11
C ARG A 452 2.63 -9.09 15.59
N GLN A 453 2.53 -9.27 16.90
CA GLN A 453 1.66 -10.31 17.45
C GLN A 453 0.33 -9.69 17.85
N ASN A 454 -0.77 -10.26 17.37
CA ASN A 454 -2.12 -9.94 17.81
C ASN A 454 -2.84 -11.17 18.39
N GLY A 455 -2.20 -12.34 18.42
CA GLY A 455 -2.71 -13.55 19.06
C GLY A 455 -2.34 -13.57 20.55
N THR A 456 -3.17 -14.22 21.36
CA THR A 456 -2.96 -14.28 22.82
C THR A 456 -2.11 -15.45 23.30
N ASN A 457 -1.79 -16.40 22.41
CA ASN A 457 -0.94 -17.54 22.71
C ASN A 457 0.54 -17.16 22.76
N ASP A 458 1.37 -18.05 23.34
CA ASP A 458 2.82 -17.95 23.20
C ASP A 458 3.20 -18.41 21.79
N LEU A 459 3.56 -17.45 20.93
CA LEU A 459 3.87 -17.66 19.53
C LEU A 459 5.37 -17.57 19.26
N SER A 460 5.87 -18.41 18.36
CA SER A 460 7.22 -18.28 17.81
C SER A 460 7.26 -18.73 16.35
N VAL A 461 8.07 -18.06 15.54
CA VAL A 461 8.22 -18.37 14.10
C VAL A 461 9.62 -18.88 13.79
N GLN A 462 9.72 -19.85 12.90
CA GLN A 462 10.97 -20.37 12.34
C GLN A 462 10.96 -20.26 10.82
N PHE A 463 12.12 -19.93 10.25
CA PHE A 463 12.34 -19.85 8.81
C PHE A 463 13.28 -20.95 8.35
N TYR A 464 13.03 -21.50 7.16
CA TYR A 464 13.86 -22.53 6.57
C TYR A 464 13.87 -22.43 5.04
N ARG A 465 14.98 -22.86 4.43
CA ARG A 465 15.10 -22.92 2.98
C ARG A 465 14.38 -24.14 2.40
N VAL A 466 13.64 -23.94 1.31
CA VAL A 466 13.06 -24.99 0.47
C VAL A 466 13.75 -25.05 -0.90
N ASP A 467 13.61 -26.17 -1.60
CA ASP A 467 14.26 -26.42 -2.89
C ASP A 467 13.48 -25.81 -4.07
N ASP A 468 12.16 -25.64 -3.92
CA ASP A 468 11.27 -25.14 -4.95
C ASP A 468 10.06 -24.38 -4.37
N PHE A 469 9.23 -23.82 -5.24
CA PHE A 469 8.01 -23.11 -4.86
C PHE A 469 6.87 -24.03 -4.40
N SER A 470 7.00 -25.36 -4.55
CA SER A 470 6.08 -26.33 -3.96
C SER A 470 6.41 -26.62 -2.49
N GLY A 471 7.56 -26.15 -2.01
CA GLY A 471 8.00 -26.30 -0.63
C GLY A 471 8.79 -27.57 -0.37
N THR A 472 9.32 -28.26 -1.40
CA THR A 472 10.04 -29.50 -1.14
C THR A 472 11.35 -29.26 -0.40
N VAL A 473 11.77 -30.21 0.44
CA VAL A 473 13.07 -30.20 1.11
C VAL A 473 13.75 -31.55 0.96
N ASP A 474 14.92 -31.55 0.32
CA ASP A 474 15.64 -32.74 -0.12
C ASP A 474 14.74 -33.68 -0.96
N GLY A 475 13.86 -33.08 -1.76
CA GLY A 475 12.87 -33.77 -2.60
C GLY A 475 11.69 -34.40 -1.84
N ILE A 476 11.51 -34.07 -0.56
CA ILE A 476 10.37 -34.50 0.27
C ILE A 476 9.33 -33.37 0.27
N ALA A 477 8.08 -33.68 -0.07
CA ALA A 477 7.02 -32.68 -0.10
C ALA A 477 6.48 -32.35 1.32
N PRO A 478 5.95 -31.13 1.55
CA PRO A 478 5.34 -30.79 2.83
C PRO A 478 4.22 -31.77 3.22
N GLY A 479 4.30 -32.30 4.44
CA GLY A 479 3.35 -33.29 4.99
C GLY A 479 3.77 -34.75 4.77
N GLU A 480 4.80 -35.01 3.96
CA GLU A 480 5.33 -36.35 3.79
C GLU A 480 6.21 -36.79 4.97
N ALA A 481 6.28 -38.10 5.18
CA ALA A 481 7.07 -38.68 6.26
C ALA A 481 8.55 -38.34 6.11
N GLY A 482 9.09 -37.57 7.06
CA GLY A 482 10.50 -37.17 7.08
C GLY A 482 10.74 -35.70 6.78
N TYR A 483 9.70 -34.95 6.38
CA TYR A 483 9.79 -33.52 6.08
C TYR A 483 10.43 -32.72 7.25
N ASP A 484 9.90 -32.85 8.48
CA ASP A 484 10.43 -32.17 9.68
C ASP A 484 11.93 -32.43 9.93
N LYS A 485 12.40 -33.64 9.60
CA LYS A 485 13.82 -34.00 9.78
C LYS A 485 14.70 -33.35 8.71
N ALA A 486 14.17 -33.17 7.51
CA ALA A 486 14.88 -32.52 6.41
C ALA A 486 15.08 -31.02 6.71
N LEU A 487 14.08 -30.38 7.36
CA LEU A 487 14.14 -28.97 7.74
C LEU A 487 15.34 -28.62 8.61
N ALA A 488 15.75 -29.52 9.52
CA ALA A 488 16.81 -29.26 10.50
C ALA A 488 18.16 -28.84 9.89
N SER A 489 18.41 -29.17 8.62
CA SER A 489 19.63 -28.77 7.89
C SER A 489 19.48 -27.50 7.05
N ARG A 490 18.26 -26.96 6.96
CA ARG A 490 17.86 -25.80 6.16
C ARG A 490 17.33 -24.63 6.98
N THR A 491 17.19 -24.82 8.30
CA THR A 491 16.71 -23.79 9.22
C THR A 491 17.70 -22.63 9.32
N TYR A 492 17.20 -21.41 9.13
CA TYR A 492 17.99 -20.21 9.36
C TYR A 492 18.18 -19.96 10.86
N VAL A 493 19.30 -19.35 11.20
CA VAL A 493 19.61 -18.91 12.56
C VAL A 493 19.54 -17.40 12.65
N THR A 494 19.15 -16.91 13.83
CA THR A 494 19.20 -15.48 14.13
C THR A 494 20.62 -15.03 14.38
N THR A 495 20.84 -13.71 14.40
CA THR A 495 22.12 -13.13 14.87
C THR A 495 22.47 -13.49 16.33
N SER A 496 21.49 -13.93 17.14
CA SER A 496 21.71 -14.46 18.50
C SER A 496 21.99 -15.97 18.53
N GLY A 497 21.89 -16.66 17.40
CA GLY A 497 22.08 -18.12 17.28
C GLY A 497 20.85 -18.96 17.59
N ASP A 498 19.67 -18.33 17.69
CA ASP A 498 18.39 -19.01 17.90
C ASP A 498 17.80 -19.44 16.57
N THR A 499 17.01 -20.51 16.56
CA THR A 499 16.29 -20.99 15.35
C THR A 499 14.80 -20.65 15.37
N TRP A 500 14.35 -19.99 16.43
CA TRP A 500 12.98 -19.56 16.65
C TRP A 500 12.99 -18.12 17.09
N ILE A 501 12.02 -17.34 16.61
CA ILE A 501 11.83 -15.95 16.98
C ILE A 501 10.50 -15.86 17.71
N ASP A 502 10.56 -15.68 19.02
CA ASP A 502 9.36 -15.48 19.84
C ASP A 502 8.63 -14.21 19.43
N GLY A 503 7.30 -14.25 19.45
CA GLY A 503 6.48 -13.05 19.39
C GLY A 503 6.75 -12.10 20.56
N ALA A 504 6.24 -10.88 20.47
CA ALA A 504 6.41 -9.87 21.54
C ALA A 504 5.27 -9.88 22.57
N GLY A 505 4.22 -10.67 22.35
CA GLY A 505 2.98 -10.63 23.11
C GLY A 505 1.87 -9.82 22.42
N TYR A 506 0.66 -9.93 22.96
CA TYR A 506 -0.57 -9.36 22.39
C TYR A 506 -0.47 -7.84 22.12
N GLY A 507 -0.60 -7.46 20.85
CA GLY A 507 -0.46 -6.11 20.33
C GLY A 507 0.98 -5.65 20.06
N GLU A 508 1.99 -6.38 20.51
CA GLU A 508 3.37 -5.89 20.62
C GLU A 508 4.22 -6.17 19.37
N TYR A 509 5.21 -5.30 19.17
CA TYR A 509 6.16 -5.35 18.05
C TYR A 509 7.46 -6.07 18.44
N ARG A 510 8.04 -6.82 17.49
CA ARG A 510 9.45 -7.25 17.56
C ARG A 510 10.15 -7.04 16.23
N GLN A 511 11.43 -6.74 16.31
CA GLN A 511 12.36 -6.91 15.19
C GLN A 511 13.45 -7.92 15.58
N SER A 512 13.83 -8.74 14.63
CA SER A 512 14.94 -9.69 14.70
C SER A 512 15.64 -9.75 13.34
N GLU A 513 16.66 -10.58 13.22
CA GLU A 513 17.44 -10.74 12.01
C GLU A 513 17.84 -12.21 11.86
N ILE A 514 17.72 -12.75 10.64
CA ILE A 514 18.28 -14.05 10.26
C ILE A 514 19.52 -13.85 9.39
N THR A 515 20.51 -14.72 9.55
CA THR A 515 21.79 -14.64 8.82
C THR A 515 21.94 -15.76 7.81
N ASP A 516 23.00 -15.67 7.00
CA ASP A 516 23.37 -16.67 5.99
C ASP A 516 22.26 -16.87 4.94
N VAL A 517 21.60 -15.77 4.57
CA VAL A 517 20.58 -15.75 3.50
C VAL A 517 21.28 -15.53 2.16
N ASP A 518 21.18 -16.51 1.27
CA ASP A 518 21.78 -16.45 -0.06
C ASP A 518 20.83 -15.84 -1.09
N ALA A 519 21.38 -15.24 -2.14
CA ALA A 519 20.59 -14.64 -3.20
C ALA A 519 19.75 -15.71 -3.91
N GLY A 520 18.43 -15.50 -3.97
CA GLY A 520 17.50 -16.42 -4.61
C GLY A 520 17.09 -17.63 -3.78
N ASP A 521 17.51 -17.71 -2.51
CA ASP A 521 16.95 -18.69 -1.57
C ASP A 521 15.42 -18.57 -1.53
N ILE A 522 14.74 -19.72 -1.55
CA ILE A 522 13.28 -19.79 -1.36
C ILE A 522 13.05 -20.10 0.12
N ILE A 523 12.41 -19.17 0.83
CA ILE A 523 12.28 -19.21 2.28
C ILE A 523 10.82 -19.46 2.66
N ALA A 524 10.59 -20.59 3.33
CA ALA A 524 9.33 -20.94 3.95
C ALA A 524 9.39 -20.70 5.46
N MET A 525 8.24 -20.81 6.10
CA MET A 525 8.09 -20.58 7.53
C MET A 525 7.13 -21.58 8.18
N LEU A 526 7.30 -21.74 9.48
CA LEU A 526 6.39 -22.49 10.35
C LEU A 526 6.22 -21.75 11.69
N LEU A 527 5.01 -21.79 12.22
CA LEU A 527 4.59 -21.17 13.47
C LEU A 527 4.46 -22.25 14.56
N SER A 528 4.97 -21.97 15.75
CA SER A 528 4.61 -22.70 16.96
C SER A 528 3.63 -21.86 17.77
N SER A 529 2.52 -22.48 18.18
CA SER A 529 1.49 -21.92 19.06
C SER A 529 1.22 -22.90 20.19
N GLY A 530 1.80 -22.63 21.37
CA GLY A 530 1.69 -23.54 22.51
C GLY A 530 2.22 -24.96 22.21
N SER A 531 1.33 -25.94 22.08
CA SER A 531 1.69 -27.34 21.74
C SER A 531 1.58 -27.67 20.26
N ASP A 532 1.00 -26.77 19.47
CA ASP A 532 0.73 -26.97 18.06
C ASP A 532 1.81 -26.34 17.20
N THR A 533 1.93 -26.82 15.97
CA THR A 533 2.89 -26.33 14.98
C THR A 533 2.22 -26.33 13.61
N PHE A 534 2.23 -25.17 12.97
CA PHE A 534 1.59 -24.94 11.68
C PHE A 534 2.64 -24.55 10.65
N TYR A 535 2.60 -25.18 9.49
CA TYR A 535 3.43 -24.88 8.34
C TYR A 535 2.72 -23.89 7.42
N GLY A 536 3.49 -23.10 6.67
CA GLY A 536 2.95 -22.29 5.58
C GLY A 536 2.31 -23.13 4.46
N PHE A 537 2.52 -24.44 4.46
CA PHE A 537 1.90 -25.40 3.55
C PHE A 537 0.81 -26.19 4.28
N ALA A 538 -0.44 -26.00 3.88
CA ALA A 538 -1.60 -26.70 4.41
C ALA A 538 -1.42 -28.22 4.32
N SER A 539 -0.77 -28.77 3.30
CA SER A 539 -0.53 -30.22 3.19
C SER A 539 0.25 -30.83 4.35
N ALA A 540 0.97 -30.01 5.13
CA ALA A 540 1.70 -30.41 6.33
C ALA A 540 0.94 -30.15 7.65
N ASN A 541 -0.26 -29.56 7.58
CA ASN A 541 -1.09 -29.21 8.74
C ASN A 541 -2.18 -30.25 8.99
N GLU A 542 -2.97 -30.03 10.04
CA GLU A 542 -4.12 -30.85 10.37
C GLU A 542 -5.20 -30.84 9.29
N ALA A 543 -6.01 -31.89 9.28
CA ALA A 543 -7.18 -32.00 8.43
C ALA A 543 -8.46 -31.85 9.25
N VAL A 544 -9.33 -30.93 8.81
CA VAL A 544 -10.71 -30.79 9.28
C VAL A 544 -11.66 -31.16 8.15
N ASP A 545 -12.60 -32.06 8.42
CA ASP A 545 -13.54 -32.60 7.44
C ASP A 545 -12.89 -33.14 6.14
N GLY A 546 -11.65 -33.64 6.27
CA GLY A 546 -10.89 -34.22 5.17
C GLY A 546 -10.16 -33.21 4.28
N GLN A 547 -10.15 -31.92 4.65
CA GLN A 547 -9.35 -30.87 4.01
C GLN A 547 -8.28 -30.37 4.96
N ASN A 548 -7.07 -30.16 4.47
CA ASN A 548 -6.01 -29.62 5.31
C ASN A 548 -6.21 -28.11 5.53
N VAL A 549 -5.84 -27.63 6.70
CA VAL A 549 -6.06 -26.23 7.11
C VAL A 549 -4.88 -25.35 6.66
N GLY A 550 -5.20 -24.25 6.00
CA GLY A 550 -4.24 -23.18 5.70
C GLY A 550 -4.18 -22.19 6.85
N HIS A 551 -2.99 -21.97 7.40
CA HIS A 551 -2.76 -21.04 8.51
C HIS A 551 -2.06 -19.75 8.09
N LEU A 552 -1.78 -19.58 6.80
CA LEU A 552 -0.95 -18.50 6.28
C LEU A 552 -1.75 -17.63 5.28
N TRP A 553 -1.68 -16.32 5.48
CA TRP A 553 -2.28 -15.31 4.63
C TRP A 553 -1.18 -14.37 4.10
N ASN A 554 -1.07 -14.14 2.80
CA ASN A 554 -0.18 -13.13 2.23
C ASN A 554 -0.80 -11.72 2.25
N TYR A 555 0.00 -10.72 2.63
CA TYR A 555 -0.33 -9.29 2.67
C TYR A 555 0.56 -8.43 1.74
N GLY A 556 1.23 -9.04 0.76
CA GLY A 556 2.15 -8.35 -0.16
C GLY A 556 3.52 -7.98 0.44
N LEU A 557 4.49 -7.68 -0.43
CA LEU A 557 5.88 -7.33 -0.11
C LEU A 557 6.49 -8.21 1.01
N ASN A 558 6.50 -9.53 0.80
CA ASN A 558 7.01 -10.51 1.76
C ASN A 558 6.45 -10.35 3.19
N THR A 559 5.16 -10.03 3.29
CA THR A 559 4.42 -9.92 4.55
C THR A 559 3.37 -11.02 4.60
N TRP A 560 3.33 -11.78 5.69
CA TRP A 560 2.33 -12.82 5.92
C TRP A 560 1.72 -12.70 7.31
N GLY A 561 0.44 -13.02 7.40
CA GLY A 561 -0.31 -13.19 8.64
C GLY A 561 -0.55 -14.66 8.95
N TRP A 562 -0.59 -15.00 10.23
CA TRP A 562 -0.85 -16.34 10.71
C TRP A 562 -2.17 -16.43 11.47
N GLU A 563 -2.82 -17.59 11.35
CA GLU A 563 -3.86 -18.08 12.25
C GLU A 563 -3.24 -19.10 13.22
N ASP A 564 -3.37 -18.87 14.54
CA ASP A 564 -2.62 -19.58 15.59
C ASP A 564 -3.37 -20.75 16.26
N LEU A 565 -4.60 -21.04 15.82
CA LEU A 565 -5.47 -22.06 16.42
C LEU A 565 -5.70 -23.26 15.51
N TYR A 566 -5.65 -24.46 16.11
CA TYR A 566 -6.01 -25.71 15.45
C TYR A 566 -7.42 -25.63 14.83
N GLY A 567 -7.53 -26.05 13.56
CA GLY A 567 -8.78 -26.07 12.81
C GLY A 567 -9.13 -24.75 12.13
N GLY A 568 -8.22 -23.77 12.16
CA GLY A 568 -8.37 -22.47 11.48
C GLY A 568 -9.05 -21.38 12.31
N GLY A 569 -9.21 -21.59 13.62
CA GLY A 569 -9.66 -20.60 14.61
C GLY A 569 -10.74 -19.60 14.16
N ASP A 570 -10.43 -18.31 14.24
CA ASP A 570 -11.36 -17.22 13.91
C ASP A 570 -11.17 -16.63 12.50
N LEU A 571 -10.17 -17.13 11.77
CA LEU A 571 -9.85 -16.82 10.37
C LEU A 571 -9.45 -15.37 10.14
N ASP A 572 -8.97 -14.66 11.15
CA ASP A 572 -8.54 -13.27 10.97
C ASP A 572 -7.10 -13.13 10.43
N PHE A 573 -6.31 -14.19 10.56
CA PHE A 573 -4.90 -14.30 10.12
C PHE A 573 -4.00 -13.16 10.61
N ASN A 574 -4.29 -12.56 11.77
CA ASN A 574 -3.47 -11.50 12.33
C ASN A 574 -2.79 -11.87 13.65
N ASP A 575 -2.96 -13.12 14.13
CA ASP A 575 -2.36 -13.60 15.38
C ASP A 575 -0.85 -13.37 15.44
N LEU A 576 -0.16 -13.62 14.33
CA LEU A 576 1.21 -13.20 14.11
C LEU A 576 1.38 -12.70 12.68
N VAL A 577 1.67 -11.41 12.52
CA VAL A 577 2.09 -10.83 11.25
C VAL A 577 3.61 -10.77 11.19
N VAL A 578 4.17 -11.24 10.08
CA VAL A 578 5.60 -11.44 9.85
C VAL A 578 5.99 -10.80 8.53
N GLN A 579 7.08 -10.04 8.50
CA GLN A 579 7.71 -9.59 7.26
C GLN A 579 9.18 -10.00 7.20
N LEU A 580 9.60 -10.49 6.02
CA LEU A 580 11.00 -10.68 5.64
C LEU A 580 11.45 -9.54 4.72
N ASP A 581 12.52 -8.86 5.10
CA ASP A 581 13.10 -7.75 4.34
C ASP A 581 14.58 -8.03 4.05
N PHE A 582 14.88 -8.23 2.76
CA PHE A 582 16.19 -8.64 2.25
C PHE A 582 17.12 -7.49 1.90
N THR A 583 16.68 -6.24 2.06
CA THR A 583 17.43 -5.06 1.59
C THR A 583 17.71 -4.04 2.69
N SER A 584 16.88 -3.97 3.73
CA SER A 584 16.97 -2.91 4.74
C SER A 584 18.27 -2.87 5.54
N SER A 585 18.87 -4.03 5.79
CA SER A 585 20.13 -4.19 6.52
C SER A 585 21.36 -3.82 5.69
N SER A 586 21.22 -3.67 4.37
CA SER A 586 22.35 -3.42 3.48
C SER A 586 22.93 -2.01 3.64
N GLY A 587 24.19 -1.86 3.22
CA GLY A 587 24.93 -0.61 3.36
C GLY A 587 25.11 -0.21 4.81
N SER A 588 24.62 0.97 5.16
CA SER A 588 24.64 1.56 6.49
C SER A 588 23.43 1.19 7.35
N GLY A 589 22.50 0.37 6.84
CA GLY A 589 21.33 -0.08 7.59
C GLY A 589 20.30 1.03 7.89
N TRP A 590 20.21 2.05 7.03
CA TRP A 590 19.32 3.21 7.26
C TRP A 590 17.82 2.87 7.24
N LEU A 591 17.46 1.69 6.76
CA LEU A 591 16.08 1.22 6.66
C LEU A 591 15.72 0.17 7.72
N VAL A 592 16.63 -0.19 8.61
CA VAL A 592 16.40 -1.20 9.66
C VAL A 592 15.36 -0.71 10.66
#